data_AF-A0A1F8TZ97-F1
#
_entry.id   AF-A0A1F8TZ97-F1
#
_cell.length_a   1.000
_cell.length_b   1.000
_cell.length_c   1.000
_cell.angle_alpha   90.00
_cell.angle_beta   90.00
_cell.angle_gamma   90.00
#
_symmetry.space_group_name_H-M   'P 1'
#
loop_
_entity.id
_entity.type
_entity.pdbx_description
1 polymer ?
#
loop_
_entity_poly.entity_id
_entity_poly.type
_entity_poly.pdbx_seq_one_letter_code
_entity_poly.pdbx_strand_id
1 'polypeptide(L)'
;MGDYIETIQLDYNPQEITYEELLKMFFDNHSPEYNVAVRQYMSAIFYHDEKQQKAALEALELARQKRGIKIYTLIMPYKKLYLAETYHQKYYLQLVDVLKNDIKSYYPNFIDFINSTASARINGYLKGMGTMERLAEEFEDLGLSDKGKKRLIEIVDSYQEGR
;
A
#
# COMPACT_ATOMS: atom_id res chain seq x y z
N MET A 1 19.70 -14.94 3.08
CA MET A 1 18.85 -13.81 2.66
C MET A 1 19.23 -12.61 3.49
N GLY A 2 19.53 -11.49 2.82
CA GLY A 2 20.37 -10.41 3.34
C GLY A 2 19.70 -9.47 4.34
N ASP A 3 20.49 -8.48 4.77
CA ASP A 3 20.22 -7.43 5.76
C ASP A 3 19.12 -6.41 5.39
N TYR A 4 18.09 -6.82 4.64
CA TYR A 4 17.04 -5.96 4.10
C TYR A 4 15.74 -6.04 4.93
N ILE A 5 14.96 -4.96 4.90
CA ILE A 5 13.64 -4.83 5.55
C ILE A 5 12.59 -4.82 4.44
N GLU A 6 11.52 -5.60 4.56
CA GLU A 6 10.40 -5.54 3.61
C GLU A 6 9.75 -4.16 3.68
N THR A 7 9.75 -3.45 2.55
CA THR A 7 9.42 -2.03 2.51
C THR A 7 8.52 -1.75 1.31
N ILE A 8 7.54 -0.87 1.51
CA ILE A 8 6.71 -0.31 0.45
C ILE A 8 7.15 1.14 0.22
N GLN A 9 7.34 1.53 -1.04
CA GLN A 9 7.48 2.94 -1.44
C GLN A 9 6.14 3.43 -1.98
N LEU A 10 5.75 4.62 -1.56
CA LEU A 10 4.49 5.26 -1.92
C LEU A 10 4.77 6.61 -2.57
N ASP A 11 4.36 6.75 -3.82
CA ASP A 11 4.20 8.05 -4.46
C ASP A 11 2.78 8.55 -4.16
N TYR A 12 2.66 9.79 -3.70
CA TYR A 12 1.38 10.37 -3.29
C TYR A 12 1.28 11.84 -3.70
N ASN A 13 0.05 12.32 -3.86
CA ASN A 13 -0.23 13.73 -4.14
C ASN A 13 -0.41 14.50 -2.82
N PRO A 14 0.49 15.42 -2.44
CA PRO A 14 0.39 16.17 -1.18
C PRO A 14 -0.82 17.13 -1.13
N GLN A 15 -1.50 17.37 -2.25
CA GLN A 15 -2.75 18.14 -2.28
C GLN A 15 -3.98 17.29 -1.91
N GLU A 16 -3.87 15.97 -1.95
CA GLU A 16 -4.95 15.04 -1.63
C GLU A 16 -4.75 14.32 -0.29
N ILE A 17 -3.48 14.04 0.06
CA ILE A 17 -3.12 13.40 1.33
C ILE A 17 -1.76 13.90 1.81
N THR A 18 -1.68 14.24 3.08
CA THR A 18 -0.45 14.73 3.72
C THR A 18 0.46 13.58 4.18
N TYR A 19 1.74 13.88 4.40
CA TYR A 19 2.68 12.90 4.92
C TYR A 19 2.30 12.46 6.35
N GLU A 20 1.78 13.37 7.15
CA GLU A 20 1.29 13.14 8.50
C GLU A 20 0.11 12.16 8.53
N GLU A 21 -0.80 12.27 7.56
CA GLU A 21 -1.90 11.32 7.39
C GLU A 21 -1.38 9.93 7.01
N LEU A 22 -0.40 9.84 6.12
CA LEU A 22 0.26 8.58 5.77
C LEU A 22 0.96 7.96 6.98
N LEU A 23 1.65 8.75 7.81
CA LEU A 23 2.28 8.29 9.06
C LEU A 23 1.23 7.78 10.05
N LYS A 24 0.11 8.49 10.18
CA LYS A 24 -1.01 8.04 11.02
C LYS A 24 -1.56 6.71 10.52
N MET A 25 -1.79 6.57 9.20
CA MET A 25 -2.21 5.32 8.60
C MET A 25 -1.20 4.20 8.86
N PHE A 26 0.10 4.45 8.70
CA PHE A 26 1.15 3.50 9.02
C PHE A 26 1.01 2.99 10.46
N PHE A 27 0.95 3.88 11.45
CA PHE A 27 0.82 3.48 12.85
C PHE A 27 -0.53 2.84 13.19
N ASP A 28 -1.62 3.14 12.49
CA ASP A 28 -2.93 2.52 12.76
C ASP A 28 -3.07 1.12 12.12
N ASN A 29 -2.23 0.74 11.14
CA ASN A 29 -2.38 -0.50 10.36
C ASN A 29 -1.40 -1.63 10.71
N HIS A 30 -0.62 -1.52 11.80
CA HIS A 30 0.21 -2.63 12.29
C HIS A 30 0.48 -2.56 13.80
N SER A 31 1.21 -3.57 14.30
CA SER A 31 1.63 -3.71 15.70
C SER A 31 3.13 -3.44 15.89
N PRO A 32 3.57 -2.16 15.95
CA PRO A 32 4.97 -1.79 16.17
C PRO A 32 5.49 -2.00 17.60
N GLU A 33 4.65 -2.51 18.51
CA GLU A 33 5.04 -2.88 19.88
C GLU A 33 5.85 -4.18 19.95
N TYR A 34 5.81 -5.00 18.90
CA TYR A 34 6.61 -6.22 18.84
C TYR A 34 8.04 -5.89 18.42
N ASN A 35 8.98 -6.15 19.33
CA ASN A 35 10.39 -6.19 18.98
C ASN A 35 10.68 -7.50 18.23
N VAL A 36 10.53 -7.47 16.91
CA VAL A 36 10.78 -8.63 16.06
C VAL A 36 12.28 -8.88 15.91
N ALA A 37 12.72 -10.10 16.23
CA ALA A 37 14.11 -10.51 16.03
C ALA A 37 14.46 -10.64 14.53
N VAL A 38 13.46 -10.90 13.69
CA VAL A 38 13.64 -11.07 12.24
C VAL A 38 13.63 -9.70 11.56
N ARG A 39 14.80 -9.28 11.09
CA ARG A 39 15.03 -7.97 10.46
C ARG A 39 14.05 -7.64 9.33
N GLN A 40 13.68 -8.62 8.53
CA GLN A 40 12.78 -8.45 7.39
C GLN A 40 11.41 -7.87 7.78
N TYR A 41 10.93 -8.14 9.00
CA TYR A 41 9.62 -7.71 9.48
C TYR A 41 9.68 -6.51 10.44
N MET A 42 10.86 -5.88 10.58
CA MET A 42 11.00 -4.72 11.47
C MET A 42 10.16 -3.55 10.98
N SER A 43 9.43 -2.92 11.90
CA SER A 43 8.74 -1.66 11.65
C SER A 43 9.78 -0.56 11.43
N ALA A 44 9.76 0.08 10.27
CA ALA A 44 10.68 1.16 9.92
C ALA A 44 10.00 2.20 9.03
N ILE A 45 10.39 3.46 9.22
CA ILE A 45 10.06 4.59 8.35
C ILE A 45 11.38 5.12 7.78
N PHE A 46 11.43 5.21 6.45
CA PHE A 46 12.58 5.74 5.73
C PHE A 46 12.26 7.16 5.23
N TYR A 47 12.95 8.18 5.76
CA TYR A 47 12.72 9.58 5.38
C TYR A 47 13.65 10.02 4.25
N HIS A 48 13.16 10.85 3.33
CA HIS A 48 13.94 11.42 2.23
C HIS A 48 14.61 12.76 2.57
N ASP A 49 14.04 13.49 3.53
CA ASP A 49 14.54 14.81 3.96
C ASP A 49 14.29 15.07 5.46
N GLU A 50 14.82 16.18 5.96
CA GLU A 50 14.69 16.58 7.36
C GLU A 50 13.23 16.88 7.78
N LYS A 51 12.37 17.31 6.85
CA LYS A 51 10.95 17.58 7.15
C LYS A 51 10.23 16.28 7.43
N GLN A 52 10.43 15.27 6.57
CA GLN A 52 9.90 13.93 6.79
C GLN A 52 10.47 13.30 8.05
N GLN A 53 11.77 13.48 8.33
CA GLN A 53 12.38 12.99 9.57
C GLN A 53 11.67 13.56 10.80
N LYS A 54 11.48 14.88 10.84
CA LYS A 54 10.82 15.56 11.94
C LYS A 54 9.37 15.09 12.12
N ALA A 55 8.60 15.05 11.04
CA ALA A 55 7.21 14.59 11.06
C ALA A 55 7.10 13.12 11.53
N ALA A 56 8.01 12.25 11.10
CA ALA A 56 8.02 10.84 11.50
C ALA A 56 8.35 10.65 13.00
N LEU A 57 9.27 11.46 13.55
CA LEU A 57 9.56 11.49 14.98
C LEU A 57 8.37 11.99 15.80
N GLU A 58 7.70 13.05 15.35
CA GLU A 58 6.50 13.59 16.00
C GLU A 58 5.35 12.57 15.99
N ALA A 59 5.12 11.90 14.85
CA ALA A 59 4.11 10.85 14.73
C ALA A 59 4.42 9.63 15.62
N LEU A 60 5.70 9.25 15.76
CA LEU A 60 6.13 8.18 16.66
C LEU A 60 5.81 8.51 18.12
N GLU A 61 6.08 9.74 18.55
CA GLU A 61 5.76 10.17 19.92
C GLU A 61 4.25 10.25 20.16
N LEU A 62 3.48 10.76 19.19
CA LEU A 62 2.02 10.75 19.28
C LEU A 62 1.46 9.32 19.37
N ALA A 63 2.00 8.40 18.57
CA ALA A 63 1.59 7.00 18.60
C ALA A 63 1.90 6.35 19.96
N ARG A 64 3.07 6.63 20.56
CA ARG A 64 3.44 6.18 21.91
C ARG A 64 2.47 6.70 22.96
N GLN A 65 2.16 7.99 22.92
CA GLN A 65 1.20 8.62 23.84
C GLN A 65 -0.21 8.03 23.70
N LYS A 66 -0.70 7.92 22.46
CA LYS A 66 -2.03 7.38 22.14
C LYS A 66 -2.19 5.95 22.65
N ARG A 67 -1.17 5.10 22.48
CA ARG A 67 -1.24 3.68 22.83
C ARG A 67 -0.81 3.38 24.28
N GLY A 68 -0.03 4.26 24.92
CA GLY A 68 0.52 4.04 26.24
C GLY A 68 1.53 2.88 26.32
N ILE A 69 2.12 2.49 25.19
CA ILE A 69 3.05 1.36 25.08
C ILE A 69 4.34 1.77 24.37
N LYS A 70 5.39 0.96 24.56
CA LYS A 70 6.64 1.12 23.83
C LYS A 70 6.46 0.73 22.36
N ILE A 71 6.91 1.60 21.47
CA ILE A 71 6.90 1.42 20.01
C ILE A 71 8.35 1.31 19.52
N TYR A 72 8.64 0.24 18.77
CA TYR A 72 9.98 -0.13 18.29
C TYR A 72 10.28 0.34 16.85
N THR A 73 9.38 1.10 16.22
CA THR A 73 9.57 1.63 14.86
C THR A 73 10.87 2.41 14.74
N LEU A 74 11.69 2.03 13.76
CA LEU A 74 12.94 2.72 13.42
C LEU A 74 12.67 3.90 12.49
N ILE A 75 13.27 5.06 12.77
CA ILE A 75 13.24 6.23 11.87
C ILE A 75 14.64 6.37 11.26
N MET A 76 14.77 6.10 9.95
CA MET A 76 16.07 5.99 9.28
C MET A 76 16.11 6.80 7.99
N PRO A 77 17.28 7.33 7.58
CA PRO A 77 17.40 7.98 6.28
C PRO A 77 17.21 6.96 5.17
N TYR A 78 16.42 7.33 4.15
CA TYR A 78 16.34 6.58 2.90
C TYR A 78 17.73 6.50 2.26
N LYS A 79 18.11 5.31 1.79
CA LYS A 79 19.37 5.10 1.06
C LYS A 79 19.09 4.61 -0.34
N LYS A 80 18.54 3.40 -0.43
CA LYS A 80 18.21 2.75 -1.69
C LYS A 80 17.13 1.71 -1.44
N LEU A 81 16.15 1.68 -2.34
CA LEU A 81 15.19 0.58 -2.41
C LEU A 81 15.60 -0.38 -3.53
N TYR A 82 15.56 -1.66 -3.24
CA TYR A 82 15.71 -2.72 -4.23
C TYR A 82 14.32 -3.26 -4.54
N LEU A 83 13.95 -3.28 -5.81
CA LEU A 83 12.66 -3.82 -6.23
C LEU A 83 12.62 -5.31 -5.87
N ALA A 84 11.59 -5.71 -5.11
CA ALA A 84 11.34 -7.12 -4.80
C ALA A 84 10.99 -7.91 -6.08
N GLU A 85 11.07 -9.23 -5.99
CA GLU A 85 10.72 -10.14 -7.08
C GLU A 85 9.31 -9.84 -7.63
N THR A 86 9.13 -10.10 -8.92
CA THR A 86 7.93 -9.67 -9.66
C THR A 86 6.63 -10.23 -9.08
N TYR A 87 6.66 -11.42 -8.48
CA TYR A 87 5.48 -12.06 -7.89
C TYR A 87 5.01 -11.39 -6.59
N HIS A 88 5.86 -10.58 -5.93
CA HIS A 88 5.45 -9.78 -4.77
C HIS A 88 4.67 -8.52 -5.16
N GLN A 89 4.80 -8.06 -6.42
CA GLN A 89 4.23 -6.79 -6.86
C GLN A 89 2.76 -6.92 -7.23
N LYS A 90 1.89 -6.09 -6.64
CA LYS A 90 0.44 -6.10 -6.91
C LYS A 90 -0.14 -7.53 -6.80
N TYR A 91 0.26 -8.22 -5.73
CA TYR A 91 0.06 -9.66 -5.51
C TYR A 91 -1.37 -10.13 -5.85
N TYR A 92 -2.40 -9.48 -5.32
CA TYR A 92 -3.79 -9.90 -5.55
C TYR A 92 -4.24 -9.68 -6.99
N LEU A 93 -3.83 -8.58 -7.62
CA LEU A 93 -4.12 -8.33 -9.03
C LEU A 93 -3.48 -9.40 -9.92
N GLN A 94 -2.26 -9.85 -9.60
CA GLN A 94 -1.60 -10.88 -10.40
C GLN A 94 -2.34 -12.23 -10.41
N LEU A 95 -3.12 -12.51 -9.36
CA LEU A 95 -3.91 -13.74 -9.20
C LEU A 95 -5.24 -13.75 -9.97
N VAL A 96 -5.71 -12.59 -10.46
CA VAL A 96 -6.99 -12.47 -11.17
C VAL A 96 -6.74 -12.15 -12.65
N ASP A 97 -6.66 -13.19 -13.48
CA ASP A 97 -6.21 -13.09 -14.87
C ASP A 97 -6.98 -12.07 -15.72
N VAL A 98 -8.30 -12.01 -15.60
CA VAL A 98 -9.11 -11.05 -16.39
C VAL A 98 -8.71 -9.60 -16.08
N LEU A 99 -8.56 -9.26 -14.80
CA LEU A 99 -8.20 -7.91 -14.38
C LEU A 99 -6.74 -7.59 -14.72
N LYS A 100 -5.84 -8.55 -14.49
CA LYS A 100 -4.43 -8.43 -14.88
C LYS A 100 -4.28 -8.16 -16.37
N ASN A 101 -5.01 -8.90 -17.22
CA ASN A 101 -4.92 -8.77 -18.67
C ASN A 101 -5.52 -7.45 -19.16
N ASP A 102 -6.62 -6.99 -18.56
CA ASP A 102 -7.20 -5.68 -18.86
C ASP A 102 -6.16 -4.56 -18.65
N ILE A 103 -5.51 -4.52 -17.48
CA ILE A 103 -4.50 -3.50 -17.20
C ILE A 103 -3.26 -3.65 -18.08
N LYS A 104 -2.81 -4.89 -18.35
CA LYS A 104 -1.68 -5.13 -19.25
C LYS A 104 -1.92 -4.71 -20.70
N SER A 105 -3.19 -4.59 -21.13
CA SER A 105 -3.50 -4.09 -22.47
C SER A 105 -3.12 -2.61 -22.64
N TYR A 106 -3.19 -1.83 -21.56
CA TYR A 106 -2.74 -0.44 -21.50
C TYR A 106 -1.27 -0.32 -21.11
N TYR A 107 -0.80 -1.18 -20.19
CA TYR A 107 0.56 -1.17 -19.65
C TYR A 107 1.26 -2.52 -19.90
N PRO A 108 1.75 -2.77 -21.13
CA PRO A 108 2.41 -4.03 -21.46
C PRO A 108 3.78 -4.17 -20.76
N ASN A 109 4.42 -3.06 -20.41
CA ASN A 109 5.65 -3.06 -19.62
C ASN A 109 5.33 -3.35 -18.14
N PHE A 110 6.11 -4.24 -17.52
CA PHE A 110 5.87 -4.66 -16.13
C PHE A 110 6.04 -3.52 -15.11
N ILE A 111 6.99 -2.61 -15.33
CA ILE A 111 7.22 -1.48 -14.43
C ILE A 111 6.05 -0.50 -14.49
N ASP A 112 5.57 -0.17 -15.68
CA ASP A 112 4.39 0.70 -15.84
C ASP A 112 3.14 0.04 -15.25
N PHE A 113 2.99 -1.27 -15.46
CA PHE A 113 1.92 -2.06 -14.84
C PHE A 113 1.93 -1.92 -13.32
N ILE A 114 3.07 -2.14 -12.65
CA ILE A 114 3.13 -2.06 -11.18
C ILE A 114 3.10 -0.62 -10.64
N ASN A 115 3.50 0.39 -11.43
CA ASN A 115 3.50 1.80 -11.01
C ASN A 115 2.18 2.53 -11.29
N SER A 116 1.28 1.95 -12.09
CA SER A 116 -0.02 2.58 -12.37
C SER A 116 -0.92 2.65 -11.13
N THR A 117 -1.61 3.79 -10.98
CA THR A 117 -2.63 4.01 -9.94
C THR A 117 -3.75 2.97 -10.03
N ALA A 118 -4.19 2.63 -11.25
CA ALA A 118 -5.22 1.62 -11.50
C ALA A 118 -4.81 0.25 -10.91
N SER A 119 -3.57 -0.20 -11.13
CA SER A 119 -3.07 -1.43 -10.52
C SER A 119 -3.10 -1.40 -8.99
N ALA A 120 -2.72 -0.26 -8.38
CA ALA A 120 -2.74 -0.10 -6.93
C ALA A 120 -4.17 -0.16 -6.38
N ARG A 121 -5.12 0.56 -7.00
CA ARG A 121 -6.54 0.57 -6.65
C ARG A 121 -7.15 -0.82 -6.75
N ILE A 122 -7.02 -1.49 -7.90
CA ILE A 122 -7.60 -2.81 -8.12
C ILE A 122 -7.01 -3.83 -7.14
N ASN A 123 -5.69 -3.81 -6.92
CA ASN A 123 -5.07 -4.69 -5.92
C ASN A 123 -5.64 -4.46 -4.50
N GLY A 124 -5.98 -3.22 -4.14
CA GLY A 124 -6.66 -2.88 -2.89
C GLY A 124 -8.07 -3.48 -2.81
N TYR A 125 -8.89 -3.26 -3.84
CA TYR A 125 -10.24 -3.82 -3.92
C TYR A 125 -10.25 -5.35 -3.82
N LEU A 126 -9.30 -6.02 -4.48
CA LEU A 126 -9.13 -7.48 -4.41
C LEU A 126 -8.74 -7.99 -3.02
N LYS A 127 -8.29 -7.11 -2.13
CA LYS A 127 -8.01 -7.40 -0.72
C LYS A 127 -9.11 -6.89 0.23
N GLY A 128 -10.24 -6.45 -0.31
CA GLY A 128 -11.37 -5.93 0.48
C GLY A 128 -11.16 -4.51 1.01
N MET A 129 -10.21 -3.76 0.42
CA MET A 129 -10.01 -2.35 0.72
C MET A 129 -10.82 -1.51 -0.28
N GLY A 130 -11.81 -0.77 0.21
CA GLY A 130 -12.72 0.05 -0.60
C GLY A 130 -14.20 -0.29 -0.38
N THR A 131 -15.08 0.46 -1.05
CA THR A 131 -16.54 0.26 -1.03
C THR A 131 -17.08 0.22 -2.45
N MET A 132 -18.28 -0.34 -2.62
CA MET A 132 -19.00 -0.29 -3.91
C MET A 132 -19.26 1.14 -4.38
N GLU A 133 -19.55 2.06 -3.45
CA GLU A 133 -19.74 3.48 -3.76
C GLU A 133 -18.46 4.09 -4.34
N ARG A 134 -17.32 3.86 -3.68
CA ARG A 134 -16.04 4.35 -4.19
C ARG A 134 -15.64 3.70 -5.52
N LEU A 135 -15.93 2.40 -5.66
CA LEU A 135 -15.67 1.68 -6.91
C LEU A 135 -16.48 2.26 -8.08
N ALA A 136 -17.73 2.65 -7.83
CA ALA A 136 -18.59 3.27 -8.83
C ALA A 136 -18.03 4.61 -9.33
N GLU A 137 -17.39 5.39 -8.47
CA GLU A 137 -16.75 6.67 -8.84
C GLU A 137 -15.52 6.49 -9.73
N GLU A 138 -14.76 5.40 -9.55
CA GLU A 138 -13.46 5.22 -10.20
C GLU A 138 -13.50 4.31 -11.45
N PHE A 139 -14.63 3.67 -11.77
CA PHE A 139 -14.69 2.60 -12.78
C PHE A 139 -14.11 2.96 -14.15
N GLU A 140 -14.40 4.17 -14.62
CA GLU A 140 -13.96 4.60 -15.95
C GLU A 140 -12.45 4.88 -15.99
N ASP A 141 -11.86 5.24 -14.85
CA ASP A 141 -10.43 5.51 -14.72
C ASP A 141 -9.60 4.22 -14.50
N LEU A 142 -10.25 3.11 -14.14
CA LEU A 142 -9.56 1.82 -13.90
C LEU A 142 -9.16 1.10 -15.19
N GLY A 143 -9.68 1.47 -16.35
CA GLY A 143 -9.32 0.86 -17.64
C GLY A 143 -9.70 -0.62 -17.74
N LEU A 144 -10.85 -1.01 -17.19
CA LEU A 144 -11.35 -2.39 -17.20
C LEU A 144 -12.32 -2.66 -18.35
N SER A 145 -12.25 -3.87 -18.92
CA SER A 145 -13.27 -4.37 -19.84
C SER A 145 -14.60 -4.61 -19.11
N ASP A 146 -15.72 -4.76 -19.82
CA ASP A 146 -17.01 -5.09 -19.19
C ASP A 146 -16.92 -6.37 -18.34
N LYS A 147 -16.16 -7.36 -18.82
CA LYS A 147 -15.90 -8.60 -18.08
C LYS A 147 -15.08 -8.33 -16.83
N GLY A 148 -14.07 -7.47 -16.91
CA GLY A 148 -13.25 -7.04 -15.79
C GLY A 148 -14.07 -6.27 -14.75
N LYS A 149 -14.87 -5.28 -15.18
CA LYS A 149 -15.78 -4.51 -14.32
C LYS A 149 -16.72 -5.45 -13.57
N LYS A 150 -17.40 -6.36 -14.27
CA LYS A 150 -18.28 -7.37 -13.65
C LYS A 150 -17.53 -8.21 -12.61
N ARG A 151 -16.33 -8.70 -12.95
CA ARG A 151 -15.55 -9.53 -12.03
C ARG A 151 -15.13 -8.77 -10.77
N LEU A 152 -14.74 -7.50 -10.90
CA LEU A 152 -14.34 -6.68 -9.77
C LEU A 152 -15.53 -6.39 -8.85
N ILE A 153 -16.72 -6.12 -9.42
CA ILE A 153 -17.98 -5.96 -8.67
C ILE A 153 -18.25 -7.19 -7.81
N GLU A 154 -18.27 -8.39 -8.40
CA GLU A 154 -18.54 -9.64 -7.67
C GLU A 154 -17.61 -9.82 -6.47
N ILE A 155 -16.32 -9.46 -6.61
CA ILE A 155 -15.34 -9.59 -5.54
C ILE A 155 -15.59 -8.55 -4.44
N VAL A 156 -15.80 -7.28 -4.80
CA VAL A 156 -16.02 -6.22 -3.81
C VAL A 156 -17.32 -6.44 -3.05
N ASP A 157 -18.38 -6.84 -3.73
CA ASP A 157 -19.68 -7.19 -3.14
C ASP A 157 -19.55 -8.33 -2.12
N SER A 158 -18.77 -9.37 -2.45
CA SER A 158 -18.54 -10.51 -1.54
C SER A 158 -17.86 -10.11 -0.21
N TYR A 159 -17.10 -9.02 -0.18
CA TYR A 159 -16.51 -8.49 1.05
C TYR A 159 -17.48 -7.66 1.89
N GLN A 160 -18.57 -7.15 1.30
CA GLN A 160 -19.58 -6.36 1.99
C GLN A 160 -20.67 -7.24 2.58
N GLU A 161 -21.06 -8.33 1.91
CA GLU A 161 -22.02 -9.31 2.45
C GLU A 161 -21.50 -10.05 3.70
N GLY A 162 -20.17 -10.14 3.85
CA GLY A 162 -19.52 -10.80 4.99
C GLY A 162 -19.13 -9.88 6.16
N ARG A 163 -19.53 -8.60 6.14
CA ARG A 163 -19.23 -7.61 7.20
C ARG A 163 -20.44 -7.32 8.08
#